data_AF-A0A0N0CZL8-F1
#
_entry.id   AF-A0A0N0CZL8-F1
#
_cell.length_a   1.000
_cell.length_b   1.000
_cell.length_c   1.000
_cell.angle_alpha   90.00
_cell.angle_beta   90.00
_cell.angle_gamma   90.00
#
_symmetry.space_group_name_H-M   'P 1'
#
loop_
_entity.id
_entity.type
_entity.pdbx_description
1 polymer ?
#
loop_
_entity_poly.entity_id
_entity_poly.type
_entity_poly.pdbx_seq_one_letter_code
_entity_poly.pdbx_strand_id
1 'polypeptide(L)'
;MNNNRCFFIGIVLFFFVSCGKKECIHKFEILVEVESSHPCIPTGSATIISPIKPDFLYKIDDNDFQTSTYFTNLKTGKHKIYIKENDGCETIKEFNIDTLQMGIKFREVANILRIRCSSCHSGINPQAGLDFTNSCDILNNWNRIEARAIQGVPTSMPPSGLVSLEERMKLIEWIKSNHKYEE
;
A
#
# COMPACT_ATOMS: atom_id res chain seq x y z
N MET A 1 -22.22 37.27 42.48
CA MET A 1 -21.02 37.44 41.64
C MET A 1 -21.35 36.85 40.27
N ASN A 2 -21.47 37.74 39.28
CA ASN A 2 -21.77 37.57 37.84
C ASN A 2 -22.79 36.47 37.45
N ASN A 3 -24.06 36.61 37.82
CA ASN A 3 -25.15 37.27 37.08
C ASN A 3 -25.43 36.74 35.66
N ASN A 4 -26.03 35.54 35.62
CA ASN A 4 -26.93 35.13 34.54
C ASN A 4 -28.11 36.11 34.46
N ARG A 5 -28.11 36.98 33.45
CA ARG A 5 -29.30 37.77 33.09
C ARG A 5 -29.89 37.21 31.81
N CYS A 6 -30.79 36.23 31.95
CA CYS A 6 -31.74 35.88 30.89
C CYS A 6 -32.82 36.97 30.85
N PHE A 7 -32.85 37.73 29.77
CA PHE A 7 -33.86 38.76 29.56
C PHE A 7 -35.14 38.07 29.04
N PHE A 8 -36.16 37.95 29.89
CA PHE A 8 -37.49 37.51 29.50
C PHE A 8 -38.28 38.72 29.00
N ILE A 9 -38.37 38.88 27.68
CA ILE A 9 -39.43 39.70 27.07
C ILE A 9 -40.54 38.73 26.73
N GLY A 10 -41.62 38.78 27.51
CA GLY A 10 -42.84 38.07 27.22
C GLY A 10 -43.48 38.62 25.96
N ILE A 11 -43.36 37.88 24.86
CA ILE A 11 -44.28 37.83 23.72
C ILE A 11 -44.16 36.39 23.19
N VAL A 12 -45.31 35.79 22.91
CA VAL A 12 -45.48 34.42 22.41
C VAL A 12 -44.65 34.23 21.13
N LEU A 13 -43.45 33.68 21.26
CA LEU A 13 -42.68 33.10 20.16
C LEU A 13 -41.96 31.87 20.72
N PHE A 14 -42.19 30.74 20.06
CA PHE A 14 -41.43 29.51 20.24
C PHE A 14 -39.93 29.83 20.10
N PHE A 15 -39.25 30.04 21.21
CA PHE A 15 -37.80 29.97 21.25
C PHE A 15 -37.44 28.50 21.15
N PHE A 16 -37.18 28.05 19.92
CA PHE A 16 -36.31 26.90 19.71
C PHE A 16 -35.00 27.22 20.43
N VAL A 17 -34.78 26.58 21.58
CA VAL A 17 -33.43 26.41 22.12
C VAL A 17 -32.72 25.50 21.12
N SER A 18 -32.21 26.10 20.05
CA SER A 18 -31.33 25.41 19.13
C SER A 18 -30.02 25.21 19.88
N CYS A 19 -29.82 24.00 20.40
CA CYS A 19 -28.49 23.49 20.68
C CYS A 19 -27.78 23.43 19.32
N GLY A 20 -27.19 24.55 18.91
CA GLY A 20 -26.46 24.63 17.65
C GLY A 20 -25.33 23.63 17.70
N LYS A 21 -25.35 22.63 16.82
CA LYS A 21 -24.17 21.79 16.55
C LYS A 21 -23.00 22.75 16.35
N LYS A 22 -21.91 22.60 17.12
CA LYS A 22 -20.65 23.30 16.81
C LYS A 22 -20.29 22.91 15.38
N GLU A 23 -20.49 23.84 14.46
CA GLU A 23 -20.21 23.62 13.05
C GLU A 23 -18.70 23.72 12.90
N CYS A 24 -18.09 22.72 12.27
CA CYS A 24 -16.64 22.67 12.11
C CYS A 24 -16.21 23.65 11.03
N ILE A 25 -15.78 24.83 11.46
CA ILE A 25 -15.51 25.97 10.57
C ILE A 25 -14.08 25.89 9.97
N HIS A 26 -13.23 24.99 10.49
CA HIS A 26 -11.85 24.82 10.05
C HIS A 26 -11.72 23.63 9.10
N LYS A 27 -12.00 23.84 7.81
CA LYS A 27 -11.72 22.83 6.78
C LYS A 27 -10.29 23.03 6.26
N PHE A 28 -9.35 22.23 6.75
CA PHE A 28 -7.99 22.15 6.21
C PHE A 28 -7.88 21.05 5.14
N GLU A 29 -6.85 21.15 4.32
CA GLU A 29 -6.47 20.07 3.43
C GLU A 29 -5.67 19.02 4.18
N ILE A 30 -6.06 17.74 4.02
CA ILE A 30 -5.32 16.61 4.57
C ILE A 30 -4.35 16.11 3.50
N LEU A 31 -3.06 16.11 3.84
CA LEU A 31 -2.01 15.49 3.04
C LEU A 31 -1.66 14.14 3.65
N VAL A 32 -1.77 13.09 2.83
CA VAL A 32 -1.47 11.71 3.19
C VAL A 32 -0.41 11.21 2.22
N GLU A 33 0.69 10.70 2.75
CA GLU A 33 1.64 9.88 2.00
C GLU A 33 1.18 8.42 2.06
N VAL A 34 1.17 7.75 0.92
CA VAL A 34 0.63 6.40 0.77
C VAL A 34 1.71 5.49 0.22
N GLU A 35 1.95 4.37 0.90
CA GLU A 35 2.74 3.26 0.38
C GLU A 35 1.81 2.19 -0.19
N SER A 36 2.01 1.88 -1.47
CA SER A 36 1.24 0.86 -2.18
C SER A 36 1.54 -0.56 -1.68
N SER A 37 0.58 -1.45 -1.90
CA SER A 37 0.62 -2.86 -1.47
C SER A 37 1.50 -3.69 -2.40
N HIS A 38 2.48 -4.41 -1.84
CA HIS A 38 3.34 -5.30 -2.64
C HIS A 38 2.60 -6.62 -2.98
N PRO A 39 2.69 -7.18 -4.20
CA PRO A 39 1.94 -8.38 -4.58
C PRO A 39 2.25 -9.61 -3.70
N CYS A 40 3.45 -9.67 -3.11
CA CYS A 40 3.87 -10.78 -2.24
C CYS A 40 3.66 -10.53 -0.75
N ILE A 41 3.39 -9.28 -0.37
CA ILE A 41 3.08 -8.86 1.00
C ILE A 41 1.91 -7.89 0.84
N PRO A 42 0.67 -8.40 0.73
CA PRO A 42 -0.48 -7.65 0.20
C PRO A 42 -1.05 -6.65 1.21
N THR A 43 -0.19 -5.76 1.70
CA THR A 43 -0.48 -4.69 2.63
C THR A 43 0.28 -3.43 2.22
N GLY A 44 -0.39 -2.29 2.27
CA GLY A 44 0.21 -0.96 2.18
C GLY A 44 0.26 -0.25 3.53
N SER A 45 0.69 1.01 3.49
CA SER A 45 0.71 1.90 4.65
C SER A 45 0.29 3.32 4.28
N ALA A 46 -0.07 4.12 5.27
CA ALA A 46 -0.38 5.52 5.09
C ALA A 46 0.16 6.36 6.26
N THR A 47 0.71 7.53 5.93
CA THR A 47 1.21 8.50 6.88
C THR A 47 0.50 9.84 6.67
N ILE A 48 -0.12 10.37 7.71
CA ILE A 48 -0.64 11.74 7.67
C ILE A 48 0.54 12.71 7.78
N ILE A 49 0.77 13.50 6.73
CA ILE A 49 1.86 14.48 6.66
C ILE A 49 1.38 15.85 7.16
N SER A 50 0.10 16.17 6.94
CA SER A 50 -0.49 17.42 7.41
C SER A 50 -2.01 17.32 7.56
N PRO A 51 -2.59 17.97 8.59
CA PRO A 51 -1.93 18.66 9.70
C PRO A 51 -1.47 17.71 10.83
N ILE A 52 -0.33 18.03 11.43
CA ILE A 52 0.18 17.36 12.65
C ILE A 52 0.22 18.36 13.80
N LYS A 53 -0.54 18.11 14.88
CA LYS A 53 -0.58 18.99 16.07
C LYS A 53 -0.62 18.16 17.36
N PRO A 54 -0.05 18.65 18.48
CA PRO A 54 0.10 17.91 19.73
C PRO A 54 -1.18 17.33 20.35
N ASP A 55 -2.35 17.85 19.99
CA ASP A 55 -3.64 17.40 20.54
C ASP A 55 -4.62 16.88 19.49
N PHE A 56 -4.16 16.67 18.27
CA PHE A 56 -4.98 16.05 17.24
C PHE A 56 -4.97 14.54 17.43
N LEU A 57 -6.13 13.91 17.22
CA LEU A 57 -6.24 12.47 17.16
C LEU A 57 -6.54 12.02 15.74
N TYR A 58 -5.99 10.88 15.36
CA TYR A 58 -6.07 10.32 14.03
C TYR A 58 -6.70 8.93 14.11
N LYS A 59 -7.56 8.60 13.16
CA LYS A 59 -7.99 7.22 12.95
C LYS A 59 -8.06 6.92 11.47
N ILE A 60 -8.02 5.62 11.16
CA ILE A 60 -8.29 5.09 9.84
C ILE A 60 -9.52 4.18 9.90
N ASP A 61 -10.42 4.39 8.95
CA ASP A 61 -11.70 3.68 8.83
C ASP A 61 -12.48 3.67 10.16
N ASP A 62 -12.82 2.47 10.63
CA ASP A 62 -13.62 2.25 11.84
C ASP A 62 -12.77 1.94 13.09
N ASN A 63 -11.45 2.16 13.02
CA ASN A 63 -10.56 1.95 14.17
C ASN A 63 -10.64 3.10 15.19
N ASP A 64 -10.07 2.85 16.37
CA ASP A 64 -9.98 3.84 17.44
C ASP A 64 -9.05 5.02 17.09
N PHE A 65 -9.34 6.17 17.69
CA PHE A 65 -8.51 7.36 17.60
C PHE A 65 -7.20 7.17 18.37
N GLN A 66 -6.10 7.56 17.76
CA GLN A 66 -4.74 7.49 18.31
C GLN A 66 -3.96 8.77 18.01
N THR A 67 -2.82 8.96 18.68
CA THR A 67 -1.91 10.09 18.43
C THR A 67 -0.93 9.82 17.28
N SER A 68 -0.70 8.56 16.91
CA SER A 68 0.17 8.20 15.79
C SER A 68 -0.47 8.53 14.45
N THR A 69 0.32 9.10 13.55
CA THR A 69 -0.07 9.42 12.17
C THR A 69 0.25 8.31 11.17
N TYR A 70 0.92 7.24 11.61
CA TYR A 70 1.35 6.12 10.78
C TYR A 70 0.42 4.92 10.95
N PHE A 71 -0.11 4.43 9.83
CA PHE A 71 -1.02 3.29 9.75
C PHE A 71 -0.44 2.23 8.82
N THR A 72 -0.30 0.99 9.31
CA THR A 72 0.25 -0.16 8.56
C THR A 72 -0.79 -1.24 8.36
N ASN A 73 -0.44 -2.28 7.60
CA ASN A 73 -1.29 -3.45 7.35
C ASN A 73 -2.61 -3.11 6.64
N LEU A 74 -2.60 -2.06 5.82
CA LEU A 74 -3.78 -1.61 5.09
C LEU A 74 -3.96 -2.48 3.84
N LYS A 75 -5.17 -3.00 3.63
CA LYS A 75 -5.46 -3.80 2.43
C LYS A 75 -5.56 -2.89 1.21
N THR A 76 -5.39 -3.45 0.01
CA THR A 76 -5.70 -2.73 -1.23
C THR A 76 -7.17 -2.31 -1.23
N GLY A 77 -7.44 -1.07 -1.60
CA GLY A 77 -8.78 -0.51 -1.65
C GLY A 77 -8.89 0.90 -1.08
N LYS A 78 -10.14 1.35 -0.95
CA LYS A 78 -10.49 2.68 -0.48
C LYS A 78 -10.46 2.74 1.05
N HIS A 79 -9.77 3.73 1.59
CA HIS A 79 -9.65 4.00 3.01
C HIS A 79 -10.07 5.43 3.34
N LYS A 80 -10.43 5.66 4.61
CA LYS A 80 -10.78 6.97 5.15
C LYS A 80 -9.90 7.29 6.33
N ILE A 81 -9.19 8.41 6.27
CA ILE A 81 -8.55 9.00 7.44
C ILE A 81 -9.48 10.05 8.05
N TYR A 82 -9.51 10.07 9.37
CA TYR A 82 -10.19 11.09 10.16
C TYR A 82 -9.19 11.78 11.06
N ILE A 83 -9.30 13.09 11.16
CA ILE A 83 -8.52 13.93 12.06
C ILE A 83 -9.49 14.62 12.99
N LYS A 84 -9.31 14.42 14.30
CA LYS A 84 -10.12 15.01 15.36
C LYS A 84 -9.34 16.08 16.11
N GLU A 85 -9.92 17.26 16.18
CA GLU A 85 -9.37 18.42 16.87
C GLU A 85 -9.85 18.48 18.33
N ASN A 86 -9.22 19.36 19.13
CA ASN A 86 -9.54 19.59 20.55
C ASN A 86 -10.98 20.04 20.83
N ASP A 87 -11.58 20.75 19.89
CA ASP A 87 -12.95 21.24 20.01
C ASP A 87 -14.00 20.17 19.65
N GLY A 88 -13.53 18.98 19.25
CA GLY A 88 -14.35 17.83 18.85
C GLY A 88 -14.59 17.74 17.34
N CYS A 89 -14.04 18.65 16.54
CA CYS A 89 -14.25 18.65 15.10
C CYS A 89 -13.51 17.53 14.39
N GLU A 90 -14.22 16.84 13.48
CA GLU A 90 -13.67 15.74 12.68
C GLU A 90 -13.63 16.12 11.19
N THR A 91 -12.44 16.05 10.60
CA THR A 91 -12.23 16.19 9.15
C THR A 91 -11.89 14.84 8.55
N ILE A 92 -12.47 14.52 7.38
CA ILE A 92 -12.34 13.23 6.71
C ILE A 92 -11.65 13.41 5.36
N LYS A 93 -10.72 12.50 5.05
CA LYS A 93 -10.10 12.37 3.73
C LYS A 93 -10.16 10.92 3.25
N GLU A 94 -10.60 10.73 2.02
CA GLU A 94 -10.54 9.43 1.35
C GLU A 94 -9.25 9.32 0.52
N PHE A 95 -8.68 8.12 0.48
CA PHE A 95 -7.55 7.76 -0.37
C PHE A 95 -7.63 6.27 -0.73
N ASN A 96 -6.77 5.81 -1.65
CA ASN A 96 -6.69 4.41 -2.02
C ASN A 96 -5.30 3.85 -1.71
N ILE A 97 -5.26 2.62 -1.21
CA ILE A 97 -4.08 1.77 -1.31
C ILE A 97 -4.19 1.01 -2.63
N ASP A 98 -3.30 1.30 -3.58
CA ASP A 98 -3.18 0.55 -4.82
C ASP A 98 -2.12 -0.56 -4.67
N THR A 99 -2.22 -1.61 -5.47
CA THR A 99 -1.14 -2.60 -5.59
C THR A 99 -0.02 -2.01 -6.45
N LEU A 100 1.24 -2.23 -6.05
CA LEU A 100 2.41 -1.81 -6.82
C LEU A 100 2.29 -2.31 -8.26
N GLN A 101 2.76 -1.51 -9.21
CA GLN A 101 2.74 -1.87 -10.62
C GLN A 101 4.00 -2.61 -11.02
N MET A 102 3.85 -3.57 -11.91
CA MET A 102 4.97 -4.35 -12.43
C MET A 102 5.91 -3.47 -13.27
N GLY A 103 7.18 -3.44 -12.89
CA GLY A 103 8.26 -2.79 -13.61
C GLY A 103 8.56 -3.40 -14.98
N ILE A 104 9.22 -2.64 -15.84
CA ILE A 104 9.59 -3.09 -17.20
C ILE A 104 10.57 -4.27 -17.10
N LYS A 105 11.61 -4.13 -16.27
CA LYS A 105 12.65 -5.15 -16.11
C LYS A 105 12.08 -6.46 -15.58
N PHE A 106 11.26 -6.39 -14.53
CA PHE A 106 10.60 -7.59 -13.98
C PHE A 106 9.65 -8.23 -15.01
N ARG A 107 8.90 -7.43 -15.78
CA ARG A 107 8.01 -7.96 -16.82
C ARG A 107 8.76 -8.73 -17.89
N GLU A 108 9.93 -8.26 -18.32
CA GLU A 108 10.77 -8.98 -19.27
C GLU A 108 11.26 -10.31 -18.69
N VAL A 109 11.73 -10.30 -17.45
CA VAL A 109 12.15 -11.50 -16.73
C VAL A 109 11.00 -12.51 -16.60
N ALA A 110 9.83 -12.07 -16.15
CA ALA A 110 8.65 -12.90 -16.02
C ALA A 110 8.25 -13.52 -17.38
N ASN A 111 8.35 -12.76 -18.47
CA ASN A 111 8.07 -13.27 -19.80
C ASN A 111 9.09 -14.34 -20.26
N ILE A 112 10.39 -14.13 -20.01
CA ILE A 112 11.43 -15.12 -20.31
C ILE A 112 11.17 -16.41 -19.55
N LEU A 113 10.94 -16.34 -18.23
CA LEU A 113 10.72 -17.51 -17.40
C LEU A 113 9.43 -18.24 -17.77
N ARG A 114 8.36 -17.50 -18.08
CA ARG A 114 7.12 -18.07 -18.60
C ARG A 114 7.36 -18.83 -19.91
N ILE A 115 8.15 -18.30 -20.85
CA ILE A 115 8.41 -18.96 -22.14
C ILE A 115 9.34 -20.16 -21.99
N ARG A 116 10.39 -20.05 -21.17
CA ARG A 116 11.48 -21.03 -21.09
C ARG A 116 11.26 -22.11 -20.04
N CYS A 117 10.46 -21.84 -19.02
CA CYS A 117 10.43 -22.68 -17.82
C CYS A 117 9.04 -23.21 -17.46
N SER A 118 7.95 -22.58 -17.94
CA SER A 118 6.58 -22.93 -17.52
C SER A 118 6.16 -24.36 -17.85
N SER A 119 6.77 -25.01 -18.83
CA SER A 119 6.49 -26.42 -19.16
C SER A 119 6.75 -27.39 -18.01
N CYS A 120 7.60 -27.02 -17.05
CA CYS A 120 7.90 -27.81 -15.85
C CYS A 120 7.64 -27.04 -14.55
N HIS A 121 7.74 -25.71 -14.58
CA HIS A 121 7.67 -24.82 -13.42
C HIS A 121 6.41 -23.96 -13.46
N SER A 122 5.22 -24.60 -13.46
CA SER A 122 3.93 -23.90 -13.40
C SER A 122 2.84 -24.66 -12.64
N GLY A 123 1.85 -23.94 -12.10
CA GLY A 123 0.64 -24.50 -11.52
C GLY A 123 0.80 -24.98 -10.08
N ILE A 124 -0.10 -25.89 -9.65
CA ILE A 124 -0.21 -26.31 -8.23
C ILE A 124 0.89 -27.31 -7.84
N ASN A 125 1.39 -28.11 -8.78
CA ASN A 125 2.42 -29.14 -8.52
C ASN A 125 3.63 -28.98 -9.47
N PRO A 126 4.34 -27.85 -9.43
CA PRO A 126 5.46 -27.61 -10.32
C PRO A 126 6.69 -28.44 -9.91
N GLN A 127 7.58 -28.72 -10.86
CA GLN A 127 8.84 -29.38 -10.56
C GLN A 127 9.64 -28.59 -9.52
N ALA A 128 10.14 -29.31 -8.51
CA ALA A 128 10.85 -28.74 -7.38
C ALA A 128 10.08 -27.66 -6.59
N GLY A 129 8.74 -27.60 -6.74
CA GLY A 129 7.90 -26.64 -6.02
C GLY A 129 8.04 -25.18 -6.48
N LEU A 130 8.53 -24.94 -7.70
CA LEU A 130 8.75 -23.58 -8.23
C LEU A 130 7.76 -23.25 -9.35
N ASP A 131 6.89 -22.25 -9.15
CA ASP A 131 5.99 -21.76 -10.20
C ASP A 131 6.50 -20.43 -10.78
N PHE A 132 7.20 -20.50 -11.92
CA PHE A 132 7.68 -19.29 -12.61
C PHE A 132 6.60 -18.58 -13.45
N THR A 133 5.34 -18.96 -13.32
CA THR A 133 4.18 -18.14 -13.73
C THR A 133 3.68 -17.24 -12.59
N ASN A 134 4.14 -17.49 -11.36
CA ASN A 134 3.85 -16.69 -10.18
C ASN A 134 4.96 -15.66 -9.91
N SER A 135 4.60 -14.38 -9.80
CA SER A 135 5.58 -13.29 -9.58
C SER A 135 6.37 -13.44 -8.28
N CYS A 136 5.73 -13.92 -7.20
CA CYS A 136 6.37 -14.05 -5.90
C CYS A 136 7.36 -15.20 -5.86
N ASP A 137 7.09 -16.29 -6.58
CA ASP A 137 8.05 -17.37 -6.74
C ASP A 137 9.28 -16.91 -7.53
N ILE A 138 9.10 -16.09 -8.57
CA ILE A 138 10.21 -15.46 -9.29
C ILE A 138 11.05 -14.59 -8.34
N LEU A 139 10.41 -13.70 -7.60
CA LEU A 139 11.07 -12.79 -6.66
C LEU A 139 11.81 -13.54 -5.56
N ASN A 140 11.18 -14.55 -4.95
CA ASN A 140 11.77 -15.31 -3.85
C ASN A 140 12.88 -16.27 -4.28
N ASN A 141 12.94 -16.64 -5.57
CA ASN A 141 13.89 -17.61 -6.11
C ASN A 141 14.87 -16.98 -7.13
N TRP A 142 15.08 -15.65 -7.07
CA TRP A 142 16.00 -14.94 -7.97
C TRP A 142 17.41 -15.55 -7.98
N ASN A 143 17.90 -15.97 -6.81
CA ASN A 143 19.22 -16.57 -6.62
C ASN A 143 19.34 -17.93 -7.35
N ARG A 144 18.26 -18.71 -7.37
CA ARG A 144 18.19 -19.99 -8.08
C ARG A 144 18.13 -19.78 -9.59
N ILE A 145 17.41 -18.76 -10.03
CA ILE A 145 17.37 -18.35 -11.45
C ILE A 145 18.78 -17.93 -11.88
N GLU A 146 19.48 -17.12 -11.09
CA GLU A 146 20.87 -16.75 -11.35
C GLU A 146 21.79 -17.97 -11.48
N ALA A 147 21.81 -18.82 -10.45
CA ALA A 147 22.70 -19.97 -10.41
C ALA A 147 22.48 -20.91 -11.61
N ARG A 148 21.23 -21.22 -11.96
CA ARG A 148 20.95 -22.29 -12.92
C ARG A 148 20.69 -21.81 -14.35
N ALA A 149 20.01 -20.68 -14.54
CA ALA A 149 19.66 -20.18 -15.86
C ALA A 149 20.75 -19.27 -16.44
N ILE A 150 21.55 -18.62 -15.58
CA ILE A 150 22.61 -17.71 -16.01
C ILE A 150 23.97 -18.40 -15.92
N GLN A 151 24.31 -18.97 -14.75
CA GLN A 151 25.64 -19.52 -14.48
C GLN A 151 25.76 -21.01 -14.83
N GLY A 152 24.65 -21.76 -14.81
CA GLY A 152 24.65 -23.20 -15.09
C GLY A 152 25.17 -24.07 -13.94
N VAL A 153 25.11 -23.59 -12.70
CA VAL A 153 25.65 -24.25 -11.52
C VAL A 153 24.52 -24.82 -10.65
N PRO A 154 24.59 -26.10 -10.21
CA PRO A 154 25.58 -27.12 -10.58
C PRO A 154 25.34 -27.67 -11.99
N THR A 155 24.14 -27.48 -12.54
CA THR A 155 23.78 -27.80 -13.91
C THR A 155 22.86 -26.73 -14.46
N SER A 156 22.91 -26.52 -15.78
CA SER A 156 22.04 -25.57 -16.47
C SER A 156 20.56 -25.94 -16.30
N MET A 157 19.75 -24.90 -16.13
CA MET A 157 18.30 -24.98 -16.26
C MET A 157 17.87 -23.90 -17.27
N PRO A 158 17.23 -24.24 -18.39
CA PRO A 158 16.76 -25.58 -18.79
C PRO A 158 17.88 -26.64 -18.97
N PRO A 159 17.57 -27.95 -18.86
CA PRO A 159 18.58 -29.01 -19.02
C PRO A 159 19.13 -29.09 -20.44
N SER A 160 18.40 -28.56 -21.42
CA SER A 160 18.81 -28.43 -22.82
C SER A 160 19.92 -27.39 -23.04
N GLY A 161 20.29 -26.63 -22.02
CA GLY A 161 21.28 -25.57 -22.08
C GLY A 161 20.77 -24.27 -21.48
N LEU A 162 21.69 -23.31 -21.30
CA LEU A 162 21.36 -21.98 -20.79
C LEU A 162 20.40 -21.23 -21.72
N VAL A 163 19.60 -20.33 -21.15
CA VAL A 163 18.80 -19.36 -21.92
C VAL A 163 19.72 -18.49 -22.78
N SER A 164 19.19 -17.83 -23.82
CA SER A 164 20.02 -17.12 -24.81
C SER A 164 20.89 -16.03 -24.17
N LEU A 165 21.96 -15.59 -24.83
CA LEU A 165 22.80 -14.50 -24.29
C LEU A 165 21.99 -13.22 -24.02
N GLU A 166 21.08 -12.87 -24.93
CA GLU A 166 20.19 -11.71 -24.78
C GLU A 166 19.25 -11.87 -23.57
N GLU A 167 18.62 -13.04 -23.42
CA GLU A 167 17.73 -13.34 -22.30
C GLU A 167 18.49 -13.32 -20.97
N ARG A 168 19.72 -13.89 -20.94
CA ARG A 168 20.59 -13.82 -19.77
C ARG A 168 20.95 -12.39 -19.40
N MET A 169 21.19 -11.52 -20.37
CA MET A 169 21.48 -10.11 -20.09
C MET A 169 20.31 -9.42 -19.38
N LYS A 170 19.07 -9.66 -19.81
CA LYS A 170 17.86 -9.13 -19.15
C LYS A 170 17.72 -9.65 -17.72
N LEU A 171 17.97 -10.95 -17.49
CA LEU A 171 18.01 -11.54 -16.14
C LEU A 171 19.08 -10.88 -15.26
N ILE A 172 20.30 -10.71 -15.78
CA ILE A 172 21.43 -10.08 -15.07
C ILE A 172 21.10 -8.62 -14.73
N GLU A 173 20.52 -7.86 -15.66
CA GLU A 173 20.18 -6.46 -15.45
C GLU A 173 19.13 -6.31 -14.34
N TRP A 174 18.09 -7.14 -14.36
CA TRP A 174 17.09 -7.16 -13.30
C TRP A 174 17.71 -7.51 -11.93
N ILE A 175 18.58 -8.53 -11.85
CA ILE A 175 19.27 -8.90 -10.61
C ILE A 175 20.16 -7.76 -10.10
N LYS A 176 20.94 -7.12 -10.98
CA LYS A 176 21.77 -5.95 -10.65
C LYS A 176 20.94 -4.75 -10.18
N SER A 177 19.68 -4.67 -10.59
CA SER A 177 18.71 -3.66 -10.16
C SER A 177 17.98 -4.08 -8.87
N ASN A 178 18.64 -4.87 -8.01
CA ASN A 178 18.10 -5.40 -6.77
C ASN A 178 16.84 -6.25 -6.94
N HIS A 179 16.67 -6.92 -8.09
CA HIS A 179 15.61 -7.92 -8.34
C HIS A 179 14.20 -7.46 -7.92
N LYS A 180 13.90 -6.17 -8.09
CA LYS A 180 12.65 -5.56 -7.64
C LYS A 180 11.47 -5.94 -8.53
N TYR A 181 10.27 -5.88 -7.96
CA TYR A 181 9.02 -6.01 -8.70
C TYR A 181 8.68 -4.74 -9.50
N GLU A 182 8.95 -3.58 -8.91
CA GLU A 182 8.70 -2.26 -9.50
C GLU A 182 10.03 -1.58 -9.85
N GLU A 183 10.28 -1.39 -11.15
CA GLU A 183 11.29 -0.50 -11.75
C GLU A 183 11.06 -0.37 -13.26
#